data_AF-A0A442MIP9-F1
#
_entry.id   AF-A0A442MIP9-F1
#
_cell.length_a   1.000
_cell.length_b   1.000
_cell.length_c   1.000
_cell.angle_alpha   90.00
_cell.angle_beta   90.00
_cell.angle_gamma   90.00
#
_symmetry.space_group_name_H-M   'P 1'
#
loop_
_entity.id
_entity.type
_entity.pdbx_description
1 polymer ?
#
loop_
_entity_poly.entity_id
_entity_poly.type
_entity_poly.pdbx_seq_one_letter_code
_entity_poly.pdbx_strand_id
1 'polypeptide(L)'
;MPKIVDHDLRREQLAASACEAIAEWGLDRVKLVKIARSVGVTTGALTHYFPNKDTLLLAAQRFAMKSMSTRIVQRLTTDPKGYFLALCEAFQSILSPYARP
;
A
#
# COMPACT_ATOMS: atom_id res chain seq x y z
N MET A 1 15.45 -12.44 -28.56
CA MET A 1 15.01 -13.28 -27.43
C MET A 1 13.93 -12.52 -26.66
N PRO A 2 12.72 -13.07 -26.43
CA PRO A 2 11.71 -12.36 -25.66
C PRO A 2 12.18 -12.29 -24.20
N LYS A 3 12.16 -11.09 -23.64
CA LYS A 3 12.51 -10.84 -22.23
C LYS A 3 11.43 -11.53 -21.38
N ILE A 4 11.79 -12.54 -20.61
CA ILE A 4 10.86 -13.16 -19.65
C ILE A 4 10.57 -12.10 -18.60
N VAL A 5 9.41 -11.46 -18.70
CA VAL A 5 8.93 -10.49 -17.72
C VAL A 5 8.10 -11.28 -16.71
N ASP A 6 8.54 -11.28 -15.45
CA ASP A 6 7.71 -11.77 -14.36
C ASP A 6 6.53 -10.80 -14.18
N HIS A 7 5.38 -11.20 -14.73
CA HIS A 7 4.17 -10.40 -14.72
C HIS A 7 3.64 -10.16 -13.31
N ASP A 8 3.81 -11.11 -12.40
CA ASP A 8 3.34 -11.00 -11.02
C ASP A 8 4.21 -10.05 -10.22
N LEU A 9 5.54 -10.16 -10.35
CA LEU A 9 6.47 -9.22 -9.75
C LEU A 9 6.24 -7.80 -10.26
N ARG A 10 6.04 -7.63 -11.57
CA ARG A 10 5.77 -6.32 -12.16
C ARG A 10 4.45 -5.74 -11.67
N ARG A 11 3.42 -6.58 -11.55
CA ARG A 11 2.12 -6.18 -11.00
C ARG A 11 2.23 -5.75 -9.53
N GLU A 12 3.02 -6.45 -8.72
CA GLU A 12 3.26 -6.09 -7.32
C GLU A 12 4.01 -4.76 -7.19
N GLN A 13 5.04 -4.51 -8.02
CA GLN A 13 5.76 -3.23 -8.06
C GLN A 13 4.85 -2.04 -8.39
N LEU A 14 3.96 -2.21 -9.36
CA LEU A 14 2.99 -1.18 -9.73
C LEU A 14 1.97 -0.93 -8.62
N ALA A 15 1.53 -1.99 -7.92
CA ALA A 15 0.64 -1.87 -6.76
C ALA A 15 1.31 -1.15 -5.59
N ALA A 16 2.59 -1.44 -5.32
CA ALA A 16 3.39 -0.76 -4.30
C ALA A 16 3.48 0.74 -4.57
N SER A 17 3.85 1.10 -5.80
CA SER A 17 3.97 2.50 -6.21
C SER A 17 2.61 3.24 -6.17
N ALA A 18 1.52 2.53 -6.50
CA ALA A 18 0.17 3.08 -6.37
C ALA A 18 -0.23 3.30 -4.91
N CYS A 19 0.18 2.42 -4.00
CA CYS A 19 -0.02 2.59 -2.55
C CYS A 19 0.64 3.88 -2.05
N GLU A 20 1.88 4.15 -2.46
CA GLU A 20 2.60 5.38 -2.11
C GLU A 20 1.88 6.62 -2.63
N ALA A 21 1.47 6.60 -3.90
CA ALA A 21 0.74 7.71 -4.50
C ALA A 21 -0.64 7.96 -3.84
N ILE A 22 -1.33 6.90 -3.39
CA ILE A 22 -2.57 7.03 -2.61
C ILE A 22 -2.29 7.68 -1.25
N ALA A 23 -1.22 7.28 -0.56
CA ALA A 23 -0.84 7.85 0.72
C ALA A 23 -0.47 9.35 0.61
N GLU A 24 0.17 9.74 -0.49
CA GLU A 24 0.56 11.13 -0.75
C GLU A 24 -0.63 12.01 -1.20
N TRP A 25 -1.48 11.51 -2.11
CA TRP A 25 -2.50 12.33 -2.76
C TRP A 25 -3.92 12.17 -2.19
N GLY A 26 -4.17 11.13 -1.40
CA GLY A 26 -5.50 10.72 -0.97
C GLY A 26 -6.30 9.96 -2.05
N LEU A 27 -7.23 9.11 -1.61
CA LEU A 27 -8.00 8.18 -2.45
C LEU A 27 -8.81 8.87 -3.57
N ASP A 28 -9.40 10.02 -3.27
CA ASP A 28 -10.26 10.74 -4.22
C ASP A 28 -9.49 11.30 -5.41
N ARG A 29 -8.24 11.74 -5.17
CA ARG A 29 -7.40 12.40 -6.18
C ARG A 29 -6.67 11.41 -7.09
N VAL A 30 -6.75 10.11 -6.79
CA VAL A 30 -6.07 9.05 -7.55
C VAL A 30 -6.86 8.71 -8.82
N LYS A 31 -6.17 8.77 -9.96
CA LYS A 31 -6.65 8.38 -11.30
C LYS A 31 -5.60 7.50 -11.97
N LEU A 32 -6.01 6.52 -12.77
CA LEU A 32 -5.10 5.61 -13.49
C LEU A 32 -4.02 6.37 -14.27
N VAL A 33 -4.39 7.42 -15.01
CA VAL A 33 -3.44 8.25 -15.78
C VAL A 33 -2.41 8.94 -14.87
N LYS A 34 -2.83 9.41 -13.69
CA LYS A 34 -1.94 10.10 -12.75
C LYS A 34 -0.94 9.12 -12.14
N ILE A 35 -1.40 7.91 -11.82
CA ILE A 35 -0.55 6.82 -11.30
C ILE A 35 0.43 6.34 -12.38
N ALA A 36 -0.05 6.11 -13.61
CA ALA A 36 0.80 5.70 -14.71
C ALA A 36 1.96 6.68 -14.90
N ARG A 37 1.66 7.99 -14.84
CA ARG A 37 2.67 9.05 -14.89
C ARG A 37 3.66 9.00 -13.72
N SER A 38 3.21 8.82 -12.48
CA SER A 38 4.13 8.80 -11.33
C SER A 38 5.07 7.60 -11.33
N VAL A 39 4.65 6.48 -11.91
CA VAL A 39 5.46 5.25 -11.99
C VAL A 39 6.22 5.10 -13.32
N GLY A 40 6.19 6.14 -14.16
CA GLY A 40 6.95 6.19 -15.42
C GLY A 40 6.45 5.23 -16.51
N VAL A 41 5.16 4.90 -16.53
CA VAL A 41 4.56 4.02 -17.56
C VAL A 41 3.43 4.73 -18.30
N THR A 42 3.06 4.20 -19.47
CA THR A 42 1.88 4.68 -20.19
C THR A 42 0.61 4.22 -19.49
N THR A 43 -0.49 4.95 -19.64
CA THR A 43 -1.80 4.51 -19.13
C THR A 43 -2.17 3.14 -19.70
N GLY A 44 -1.91 2.90 -20.99
CA GLY A 44 -2.15 1.60 -21.64
C GLY A 44 -1.39 0.45 -20.99
N ALA A 45 -0.11 0.66 -20.67
CA ALA A 45 0.70 -0.32 -19.95
C ALA A 45 0.17 -0.58 -18.54
N LEU A 46 -0.28 0.46 -17.82
CA LEU A 46 -0.89 0.27 -16.50
C LEU A 46 -2.23 -0.49 -16.59
N THR A 47 -3.07 -0.15 -17.57
CA THR A 47 -4.38 -0.80 -17.76
C THR A 47 -4.28 -2.27 -18.18
N HIS A 48 -3.14 -2.68 -18.74
CA HIS A 48 -2.85 -4.09 -18.99
C HIS A 48 -2.79 -4.91 -17.68
N TYR A 49 -2.34 -4.30 -16.57
CA TYR A 49 -2.29 -4.94 -15.25
C TYR A 49 -3.53 -4.65 -14.39
N PHE A 50 -4.10 -3.45 -14.53
CA PHE A 50 -5.22 -2.95 -13.73
C PHE A 50 -6.27 -2.30 -14.63
N PRO A 51 -7.26 -3.07 -15.12
CA PRO A 51 -8.24 -2.60 -16.10
C PRO A 51 -9.02 -1.35 -15.66
N ASN A 52 -9.16 -1.13 -14.35
CA ASN A 52 -9.90 0.01 -13.79
C ASN A 52 -9.29 0.50 -12.47
N LYS A 53 -9.79 1.64 -11.96
CA LYS A 53 -9.32 2.22 -10.69
C LYS A 53 -9.48 1.23 -9.52
N ASP A 54 -10.59 0.50 -9.45
CA ASP A 54 -10.87 -0.39 -8.32
C ASP A 54 -9.88 -1.55 -8.23
N THR A 55 -9.53 -2.18 -9.36
CA THR A 55 -8.52 -3.23 -9.40
C THR A 55 -7.13 -2.75 -8.97
N LEU A 56 -6.77 -1.50 -9.31
CA LEU A 56 -5.54 -0.87 -8.84
C LEU A 56 -5.59 -0.59 -7.33
N LEU A 57 -6.70 -0.03 -6.84
CA LEU A 57 -6.89 0.29 -5.41
C LEU A 57 -6.85 -0.98 -4.55
N LEU A 58 -7.54 -2.04 -4.97
CA LEU A 58 -7.52 -3.33 -4.28
C LEU A 58 -6.12 -3.94 -4.26
N ALA A 59 -5.35 -3.78 -5.33
CA ALA A 59 -3.97 -4.27 -5.37
C ALA A 59 -3.07 -3.47 -4.43
N ALA A 60 -3.20 -2.14 -4.41
CA ALA A 60 -2.48 -1.27 -3.49
C ALA A 60 -2.84 -1.57 -2.02
N GLN A 61 -4.12 -1.79 -1.73
CA GLN A 61 -4.59 -2.20 -0.39
C GLN A 61 -4.00 -3.55 0.02
N ARG A 62 -4.03 -4.55 -0.86
CA ARG A 62 -3.42 -5.86 -0.58
C ARG A 62 -1.93 -5.76 -0.32
N PHE A 63 -1.22 -4.94 -1.09
CA PHE A 63 0.19 -4.64 -0.85
C PHE A 63 0.40 -4.01 0.53
N ALA A 64 -0.37 -2.97 0.87
CA ALA A 64 -0.29 -2.31 2.18
C ALA A 64 -0.53 -3.30 3.34
N MET A 65 -1.57 -4.14 3.23
CA MET A 65 -1.88 -5.16 4.23
C MET A 65 -0.76 -6.19 4.36
N LYS A 66 -0.21 -6.69 3.25
CA LYS A 66 0.91 -7.65 3.26
C LYS A 66 2.14 -7.04 3.93
N SER A 67 2.53 -5.83 3.52
CA SER A 67 3.66 -5.09 4.10
C SER A 67 3.45 -4.80 5.60
N MET A 68 2.23 -4.46 6.01
CA MET A 68 1.88 -4.25 7.41
C MET A 68 2.01 -5.55 8.21
N SER A 69 1.41 -6.65 7.74
CA SER A 69 1.49 -7.96 8.40
C SER A 69 2.94 -8.43 8.55
N THR A 70 3.77 -8.29 7.51
CA THR A 70 5.19 -8.63 7.57
C THR A 70 5.92 -7.83 8.66
N ARG A 71 5.69 -6.52 8.73
CA ARG A 71 6.30 -5.65 9.75
C ARG A 71 5.82 -5.98 11.16
N ILE A 72 4.54 -6.32 11.33
CA ILE A 72 3.97 -6.74 12.62
C ILE A 72 4.64 -8.03 13.09
N VAL A 73 4.67 -9.06 12.24
CA VAL A 73 5.29 -10.34 12.57
C VAL A 73 6.77 -10.16 12.91
N GLN A 74 7.50 -9.37 12.12
CA GLN A 74 8.90 -9.08 12.39
C GLN A 74 9.09 -8.38 13.74
N ARG A 75 8.28 -7.36 14.06
CA ARG A 75 8.36 -6.66 15.35
C ARG A 75 8.01 -7.57 16.53
N LEU A 76 6.98 -8.40 16.39
CA LEU A 76 6.59 -9.38 17.41
C LEU A 76 7.69 -10.40 17.69
N THR A 77 8.50 -10.77 16.70
CA THR A 77 9.60 -11.73 16.90
C THR A 77 10.88 -11.07 17.39
N THR A 78 11.19 -9.84 16.98
CA THR A 78 12.46 -9.18 17.34
C THR A 78 12.38 -8.35 18.63
N ASP A 79 11.23 -7.74 18.93
CA ASP A 79 11.03 -6.90 20.12
C ASP A 79 9.54 -6.89 20.55
N PRO A 80 9.06 -7.97 21.17
CA PRO A 80 7.66 -8.08 21.58
C PRO A 80 7.25 -6.98 22.57
N LYS A 81 8.16 -6.58 23.49
CA LYS A 81 7.86 -5.58 24.52
C LYS A 81 7.73 -4.18 23.93
N GLY A 82 8.69 -3.76 23.10
CA GLY A 82 8.61 -2.46 22.45
C GLY A 82 7.42 -2.37 21.49
N TYR A 83 7.08 -3.46 20.79
CA TYR A 83 5.87 -3.50 19.98
C TYR A 83 4.59 -3.34 20.81
N PHE A 84 4.48 -4.03 21.95
CA PHE A 84 3.32 -3.88 22.85
C PHE A 84 3.18 -2.45 23.37
N LEU A 85 4.27 -1.83 23.81
CA LEU A 85 4.27 -0.43 24.26
C LEU A 85 3.81 0.53 23.15
N ALA A 86 4.35 0.38 21.93
CA ALA A 86 3.95 1.19 20.79
C ALA A 86 2.47 1.02 20.42
N LEU A 87 1.91 -0.19 20.56
CA LEU A 87 0.48 -0.42 20.37
C LEU A 87 -0.36 0.31 21.43
N CYS A 88 0.03 0.22 22.71
CA CYS A 88 -0.66 0.93 23.78
C CYS A 88 -0.68 2.44 23.54
N GLU A 89 0.46 3.03 23.15
CA GLU A 89 0.56 4.45 22.79
C GLU A 89 -0.33 4.82 21.59
N ALA A 90 -0.35 3.99 20.55
CA ALA A 90 -1.20 4.20 19.39
C ALA A 90 -2.69 4.12 19.74
N PHE A 91 -3.11 3.14 20.55
CA PHE A 91 -4.49 3.03 21.02
C PHE A 91 -4.90 4.23 21.88
N GLN A 92 -4.01 4.71 22.76
CA GLN A 92 -4.26 5.92 23.53
C GLN A 92 -4.44 7.14 22.63
N SER A 93 -3.60 7.31 21.61
CA SER A 93 -3.73 8.42 20.64
C SER A 93 -5.03 8.37 19.83
N ILE A 94 -5.45 7.18 19.39
CA ILE A 94 -6.67 6.98 18.58
C ILE A 94 -7.95 7.08 19.41
N LEU A 95 -7.93 6.62 20.67
CA LEU A 95 -9.10 6.59 21.55
C LEU A 95 -9.21 7.84 22.45
N SER A 96 -8.13 8.62 22.62
CA SER A 96 -8.11 9.87 23.40
C SER A 96 -9.15 10.91 22.94
N PRO A 97 -9.42 11.12 21.64
CA PRO A 97 -10.50 12.00 21.19
C PRO A 97 -11.92 11.57 21.65
N TYR A 98 -12.07 10.31 22.08
CA TYR A 98 -13.34 9.73 22.53
C TYR A 98 -13.42 9.54 24.05
N ALA A 99 -12.34 9.80 24.78
CA ALA A 99 -12.35 9.85 26.24
C ALA A 99 -12.94 11.20 26.69
N ARG A 100 -14.27 11.34 26.61
CA ARG A 100 -14.96 12.41 27.35
C ARG A 100 -14.94 12.09 28.85
N PRO A 101 -14.83 13.10 29.72
CA PRO A 101 -14.98 12.94 31.17
C PRO A 101 -16.38 12.44 31.56
#